data_AF-A0AAF0DY56-F1
#
_entry.id   AF-A0AAF0DY56-F1
#
_cell.length_a   1.000
_cell.length_b   1.000
_cell.length_c   1.000
_cell.angle_alpha   90.00
_cell.angle_beta   90.00
_cell.angle_gamma   90.00
#
_symmetry.space_group_name_H-M   'P 1'
#
loop_
_entity.id
_entity.type
_entity.pdbx_description
1 polymer ?
#
loop_
_entity_poly.entity_id
_entity_poly.type
_entity_poly.pdbx_seq_one_letter_code
_entity_poly.pdbx_strand_id
1 'polypeptide(L)' 'MSQKGGSYLSAQPGFLNSGRRPQPPQSWLVRWWREEITNPNKFWGNVAVGWSVAFFGLGVIFMRKAGWLLAPVF' A
#
# COMPACT_ATOMS: atom_id res chain seq x y z
N MET A 1 11.30 -58.67 -2.78
CA MET A 1 10.62 -57.46 -3.30
C MET A 1 9.61 -57.01 -2.26
N SER A 2 9.85 -55.89 -1.58
CA SER A 2 8.84 -55.19 -0.78
C SER A 2 9.23 -53.72 -0.64
N GLN A 3 8.46 -52.87 -1.31
CA GLN A 3 8.40 -51.42 -1.12
C GLN A 3 7.89 -51.12 0.30
N LYS A 4 8.52 -50.17 1.02
CA LYS A 4 7.83 -49.17 1.87
C LYS A 4 8.83 -48.32 2.68
N GLY A 5 8.58 -47.02 2.69
CA GLY A 5 8.95 -46.14 3.81
C GLY A 5 10.09 -45.17 3.53
N GLY A 6 9.97 -44.34 2.49
CA GLY A 6 10.79 -43.14 2.36
C GLY A 6 10.62 -42.24 3.58
N SER A 7 11.71 -42.12 4.35
CA SER A 7 12.01 -41.11 5.36
C SER A 7 10.95 -40.03 5.60
N TYR A 8 10.17 -40.19 6.67
CA TYR A 8 9.38 -39.13 7.31
C TYR A 8 10.26 -38.07 8.03
N LEU A 9 11.54 -37.95 7.66
CA LEU A 9 12.54 -37.12 8.33
C LEU A 9 12.59 -35.66 7.84
N SER A 10 11.65 -35.23 6.98
CA SER A 10 11.52 -33.85 6.54
C SER A 10 10.21 -33.17 6.97
N ALA A 11 9.44 -33.79 7.86
CA ALA A 11 8.32 -33.12 8.51
C ALA A 11 8.86 -32.11 9.54
N GLN A 12 9.15 -30.89 9.08
CA GLN A 12 9.46 -29.76 9.96
C GLN A 12 8.34 -29.64 11.01
N PRO A 13 8.66 -29.72 12.32
CA PRO A 13 7.68 -29.64 13.39
C PRO A 13 7.26 -28.17 13.58
N GLY A 14 6.44 -27.68 12.65
CA GLY A 14 5.88 -26.32 12.68
C GLY A 14 4.42 -26.27 12.21
N PHE A 15 3.86 -27.38 11.73
CA PHE A 15 2.54 -27.40 11.11
C PHE A 15 1.37 -27.24 12.10
N LEU A 16 1.59 -27.51 13.39
CA LEU A 16 0.51 -27.56 14.39
C LEU A 16 0.59 -26.47 15.48
N ASN A 17 1.64 -25.62 15.52
CA ASN A 17 1.85 -24.74 16.68
C ASN A 17 2.41 -23.33 16.39
N SER A 18 1.92 -22.64 15.37
CA SER A 18 2.13 -21.19 15.30
C SER A 18 0.90 -20.48 14.76
N GLY A 19 0.07 -19.98 15.66
CA GLY A 19 -1.05 -19.06 15.39
C GLY A 19 -0.62 -17.69 14.82
N ARG A 20 0.50 -17.62 14.10
CA ARG A 20 0.85 -16.51 13.20
C ARG A 20 0.85 -17.05 11.80
N ARG A 21 -0.21 -16.71 11.05
CA ARG A 21 -0.25 -16.90 9.59
C ARG A 21 1.07 -16.34 9.02
N PRO A 22 1.85 -17.13 8.26
CA PRO A 22 2.99 -16.60 7.53
C PRO A 22 2.45 -15.47 6.66
N GLN A 23 2.94 -14.25 6.86
CA GLN A 23 2.56 -13.14 6.02
C GLN A 23 3.08 -13.48 4.62
N PRO A 24 2.22 -13.44 3.58
CA PRO A 24 2.65 -13.80 2.24
C PRO A 24 3.87 -12.94 1.86
N PRO A 25 4.88 -13.49 1.16
CA PRO A 25 6.06 -12.73 0.77
C PRO A 25 5.61 -11.46 0.04
N GLN A 26 5.80 -10.31 0.70
CA GLN A 26 5.32 -9.04 0.18
C GLN A 26 6.31 -8.55 -0.86
N SER A 27 5.80 -8.21 -2.05
CA SER A 27 6.57 -7.52 -3.07
C SER A 27 7.20 -6.24 -2.48
N TRP A 28 8.39 -5.86 -2.96
CA TRP A 28 9.10 -4.65 -2.51
C TRP A 28 8.18 -3.42 -2.51
N LEU A 29 7.32 -3.29 -3.52
CA LEU A 29 6.38 -2.18 -3.64
C LEU A 29 5.33 -2.19 -2.52
N VAL A 30 4.84 -3.38 -2.15
CA VAL A 30 3.85 -3.55 -1.06
C VAL A 30 4.49 -3.21 0.28
N ARG A 31 5.76 -3.60 0.46
CA ARG A 31 6.52 -3.27 1.66
C ARG A 31 6.78 -1.77 1.77
N TRP A 32 7.24 -1.13 0.69
CA TRP A 32 7.45 0.32 0.61
C TRP A 32 6.16 1.11 0.84
N TRP A 33 5.04 0.69 0.24
CA TRP A 33 3.74 1.34 0.45
C TRP A 33 3.29 1.28 1.92
N ARG A 34 3.56 0.15 2.60
CA ARG A 34 3.29 -0.01 4.04
C ARG A 34 4.20 0.82 4.93
N GLU A 35 5.49 0.76 4.66
CA GLU A 35 6.53 1.31 5.54
C GLU A 35 6.69 2.81 5.38
N GLU A 36 6.46 3.36 4.19
CA GLU A 36 6.74 4.77 3.92
C GLU A 36 5.47 5.59 3.72
N ILE A 37 4.46 5.05 3.04
CA ILE A 37 3.24 5.81 2.69
C ILE A 37 2.16 5.66 3.76
N THR A 38 1.84 4.44 4.16
CA THR A 38 0.77 4.14 5.15
C THR A 38 1.29 4.01 6.57
N ASN A 39 2.53 4.42 6.83
CA ASN A 39 3.10 4.42 8.16
C ASN A 39 2.31 5.35 9.09
N PRO A 40 1.72 4.87 10.20
CA PRO A 40 0.81 5.65 11.03
C PRO A 40 1.43 6.93 11.60
N ASN A 41 2.76 6.96 11.78
CA ASN A 41 3.48 8.14 12.26
C ASN A 41 3.58 9.26 11.21
N LYS A 42 3.58 8.91 9.92
CA LYS A 42 3.68 9.87 8.80
C LYS A 42 2.36 9.98 8.02
N PHE A 43 1.35 9.19 8.38
CA PHE A 43 0.09 9.07 7.64
C PHE A 43 -0.58 10.43 7.41
N TRP A 44 -0.73 11.23 8.47
CA TRP A 44 -1.34 12.55 8.37
C TRP A 44 -0.55 13.51 7.46
N GLY A 45 0.79 13.46 7.51
CA GLY A 45 1.64 14.27 6.65
C GLY A 45 1.54 13.85 5.19
N ASN A 46 1.65 12.55 4.90
CA ASN A 46 1.55 12.02 3.54
C ASN A 46 0.16 12.24 2.93
N VAL A 47 -0.89 12.05 3.73
CA VAL A 47 -2.28 12.32 3.33
C VAL A 47 -2.49 13.80 3.07
N ALA A 48 -1.97 14.69 3.93
CA ALA A 48 -2.05 16.13 3.71
C ALA A 48 -1.36 16.54 2.40
N VAL A 49 -0.16 16.03 2.14
CA VAL A 49 0.57 16.29 0.87
C VAL A 49 -0.24 15.80 -0.33
N GLY A 50 -0.78 14.58 -0.27
CA GLY A 50 -1.64 14.04 -1.33
C GLY A 50 -2.86 14.92 -1.59
N TRP A 51 -3.54 15.36 -0.53
CA TRP A 51 -4.67 16.29 -0.63
C TRP A 51 -4.28 17.65 -1.18
N SER A 52 -3.16 18.23 -0.75
CA SER A 52 -2.67 19.50 -1.27
C SER A 52 -2.40 19.44 -2.77
N VAL A 53 -1.74 18.37 -3.24
CA VAL A 53 -1.48 18.18 -4.68
C VAL A 53 -2.79 18.00 -5.46
N ALA A 54 -3.75 17.24 -4.91
CA ALA A 54 -5.05 17.02 -5.55
C ALA A 54 -5.86 18.32 -5.67
N PHE A 55 -6.01 19.09 -4.58
CA PHE A 55 -6.73 20.36 -4.60
C PHE A 55 -6.03 21.41 -5.46
N PHE A 56 -4.70 21.46 -5.44
CA PHE A 56 -3.94 22.35 -6.31
C PHE A 56 -4.18 22.03 -7.79
N GLY A 57 -4.09 20.75 -8.18
CA GLY A 57 -4.38 20.31 -9.53
C GLY A 57 -5.82 20.63 -9.96
N LEU A 58 -6.79 20.37 -9.10
CA LEU A 58 -8.19 20.73 -9.34
C LEU A 58 -8.38 22.24 -9.48
N GLY A 59 -7.74 23.05 -8.63
CA GLY A 59 -7.79 24.52 -8.71
C GLY A 59 -7.23 25.06 -10.03
N VAL A 60 -6.13 24.49 -10.52
CA VAL A 60 -5.55 24.85 -11.82
C VAL A 60 -6.51 24.51 -12.97
N ILE A 61 -7.11 23.31 -12.95
CA ILE A 61 -8.09 22.90 -13.97
C ILE A 61 -9.32 23.82 -13.91
N PHE A 62 -9.80 24.10 -12.70
CA PHE A 62 -10.94 24.98 -12.45
C PHE A 62 -10.66 26.39 -13.00
N MET A 63 -9.52 27.01 -12.68
CA MET A 63 -9.21 28.33 -13.26
C MET A 63 -9.00 28.30 -14.76
N ARG A 64 -8.44 27.23 -15.33
CA ARG A 64 -8.30 27.11 -16.78
C ARG A 64 -9.64 26.98 -17.51
N LYS A 65 -10.66 26.37 -16.90
CA LYS A 65 -11.94 26.08 -17.55
C LYS A 65 -13.06 27.05 -17.17
N ALA A 66 -13.08 27.46 -15.91
CA ALA A 66 -14.10 28.30 -15.32
C ALA A 66 -13.55 29.64 -14.80
N GLY A 67 -12.27 29.94 -14.97
CA GLY A 67 -11.69 31.22 -14.54
C GLY A 67 -12.35 32.43 -15.21
N TRP A 68 -12.90 32.27 -16.41
CA TRP A 68 -13.68 33.32 -17.08
C TRP A 68 -14.98 33.68 -16.36
N LEU A 69 -15.59 32.76 -15.59
CA LEU A 69 -16.74 33.08 -14.73
C LEU A 69 -16.38 34.01 -13.57
N LEU A 70 -15.12 33.99 -13.14
CA LEU A 70 -14.61 34.84 -12.06
C LEU A 70 -13.98 36.14 -12.58
N ALA A 71 -13.77 36.23 -13.89
CA ALA A 71 -13.22 37.42 -14.51
C ALA A 71 -14.33 38.48 -14.62
N PRO A 72 -14.15 39.67 -14.02
CA PRO A 72 -15.09 40.76 -14.16
C PRO A 72 -15.16 41.24 -15.62
N VAL A 73 -16.39 41.47 -16.10
CA VAL A 73 -16.69 41.95 -17.44
C VAL A 73 -16.69 43.48 -17.39
N PHE A 74 -15.55 44.11 -17.66
CA PHE A 74 -15.44 45.55 -17.86
C PHE A 74 -15.26 45.84 -19.35
#